data_AF-A0A2D6JZ85-F1
#
_entry.id   AF-A0A2D6JZ85-F1
#
_cell.length_a   1.000
_cell.length_b   1.000
_cell.length_c   1.000
_cell.angle_alpha   90.00
_cell.angle_beta   90.00
_cell.angle_gamma   90.00
#
_symmetry.space_group_name_H-M   'P 1'
#
loop_
_entity.id
_entity.type
_entity.pdbx_description
1 polymer ?
#
loop_
_entity_poly.entity_id
_entity_poly.type
_entity_poly.pdbx_seq_one_letter_code
_entity_poly.pdbx_strand_id
1 'polypeptide(L)'
;MAKKKSPNKENAAAEELMRMLFEKMEGENTAETLNDNVIIPFAAALEEICQARGYRLNIHGEKSNIVFSGDDADAEAIYKIVEDYLAAKEGDG
;
A
#
# COMPACT_ATOMS: atom_id res chain seq x y z
N MET A 1 4.60 -22.23 -34.68
CA MET A 1 5.51 -21.95 -33.54
C MET A 1 5.02 -20.68 -32.87
N ALA A 2 4.39 -20.78 -31.69
CA ALA A 2 3.91 -19.61 -30.97
C ALA A 2 5.09 -18.80 -30.45
N LYS A 3 5.18 -17.51 -30.83
CA LYS A 3 6.20 -16.59 -30.31
C LYS A 3 6.01 -16.49 -28.79
N LYS A 4 7.00 -16.98 -28.02
CA LYS A 4 7.09 -16.71 -26.58
C LYS A 4 7.06 -15.19 -26.39
N LYS A 5 6.01 -14.67 -25.75
CA LYS A 5 5.97 -13.29 -25.27
C LYS A 5 7.17 -13.10 -24.34
N SER A 6 8.03 -12.16 -24.67
CA SER A 6 9.15 -11.76 -23.82
C SER A 6 8.60 -11.32 -22.46
N PRO A 7 9.20 -11.74 -21.33
CA PRO A 7 8.75 -11.31 -20.02
C PRO A 7 8.86 -9.78 -19.93
N ASN A 8 7.78 -9.14 -19.48
CA ASN A 8 7.70 -7.70 -19.35
C ASN A 8 8.66 -7.25 -18.23
N LYS A 9 9.77 -6.58 -18.58
CA LYS A 9 10.85 -6.26 -17.62
C LYS A 9 10.40 -5.41 -16.44
N GLU A 10 9.38 -4.57 -16.63
CA GLU A 10 8.82 -3.73 -15.56
C GLU A 10 8.12 -4.57 -14.48
N ASN A 11 7.41 -5.63 -14.87
CA ASN A 11 6.79 -6.55 -13.91
C ASN A 11 7.85 -7.33 -13.11
N ALA A 12 8.97 -7.70 -13.73
CA ALA A 12 10.03 -8.43 -13.05
C ALA A 12 10.67 -7.62 -11.92
N ALA A 13 10.82 -6.30 -12.08
CA ALA A 13 11.39 -5.44 -11.04
C ALA A 13 10.44 -5.25 -9.85
N ALA A 14 9.13 -5.13 -10.12
CA ALA A 14 8.12 -5.05 -9.07
C ALA A 14 7.99 -6.37 -8.29
N GLU A 15 8.02 -7.51 -8.98
CA GLU A 15 8.01 -8.84 -8.36
C GLU A 15 9.25 -9.08 -7.49
N GLU A 16 10.43 -8.63 -7.94
CA GLU A 16 11.66 -8.70 -7.16
C GLU A 16 11.57 -7.88 -5.88
N LEU A 17 11.06 -6.64 -5.95
CA LEU A 17 10.86 -5.80 -4.79
C LEU A 17 9.88 -6.43 -3.79
N MET A 18 8.77 -7.00 -4.28
CA MET A 18 7.82 -7.70 -3.41
C MET A 18 8.47 -8.90 -2.70
N ARG A 19 9.26 -9.70 -3.42
CA ARG A 19 9.96 -10.84 -2.81
C ARG A 19 10.95 -10.38 -1.74
N MET A 20 11.75 -9.34 -2.03
CA MET A 20 12.69 -8.78 -1.07
C MET A 20 12.00 -8.26 0.20
N LEU A 21 10.86 -7.57 0.06
CA LEU A 21 10.08 -7.10 1.20
C LEU A 21 9.53 -8.26 2.02
N PHE A 22 9.01 -9.31 1.36
CA PHE A 22 8.51 -10.50 2.04
C PHE A 22 9.61 -11.21 2.85
N GLU A 23 10.77 -11.48 2.23
CA GLU A 23 11.91 -12.10 2.90
C GLU A 23 12.38 -11.27 4.10
N LYS A 24 12.39 -9.94 3.96
CA LYS A 24 12.78 -9.03 5.05
C LYS A 24 11.76 -9.02 6.19
N MET A 25 10.46 -9.13 5.90
CA MET A 25 9.43 -9.23 6.94
C MET A 25 9.42 -10.59 7.64
N GLU A 26 9.63 -11.68 6.89
CA GLU A 26 9.70 -13.05 7.43
C GLU A 26 10.92 -13.25 8.34
N GLY A 27 12.01 -12.53 8.07
CA GLY A 27 13.24 -12.59 8.88
C GLY A 27 13.14 -11.93 10.27
N GLU A 28 12.05 -11.21 10.58
CA GLU A 28 11.87 -10.51 11.86
C GLU A 28 11.23 -11.44 12.90
N ASN A 29 11.86 -11.57 14.07
CA ASN A 29 11.48 -12.57 15.07
C ASN A 29 10.27 -12.19 15.93
N THR A 30 9.94 -10.90 15.98
CA THR A 30 8.86 -10.37 16.81
C THR A 30 8.09 -9.27 16.08
N ALA A 31 6.85 -9.02 16.50
CA ALA A 31 6.07 -7.90 15.96
C ALA A 31 6.74 -6.54 16.19
N GLU A 32 7.47 -6.38 17.29
CA GLU A 32 8.23 -5.15 17.61
C GLU A 32 9.37 -4.94 16.62
N THR A 33 10.19 -5.98 16.38
CA THR A 33 11.28 -5.91 15.40
C THR A 33 10.78 -5.75 13.96
N LEU A 34 9.67 -6.38 13.59
CA LEU A 34 8.99 -6.14 12.31
C LEU A 34 8.54 -4.68 12.12
N ASN A 35 7.95 -4.10 13.16
CA ASN A 35 7.52 -2.70 13.12
C ASN A 35 8.70 -1.74 12.97
N ASP A 36 9.71 -1.89 13.82
CA ASP A 36 10.86 -0.97 13.89
C ASP A 36 11.75 -1.06 12.65
N ASN A 37 11.98 -2.28 12.15
CA ASN A 37 12.96 -2.52 11.09
C ASN A 37 12.37 -2.47 9.68
N VAL A 38 11.04 -2.65 9.53
CA VAL A 38 10.41 -2.77 8.20
C VAL A 38 9.25 -1.82 8.02
N ILE A 39 8.23 -1.87 8.88
CA ILE A 39 6.97 -1.15 8.64
C ILE A 39 7.15 0.36 8.81
N ILE A 40 7.79 0.82 9.89
CA ILE A 40 8.05 2.25 10.12
C ILE A 40 8.94 2.84 9.02
N PRO A 41 10.10 2.24 8.67
CA PRO A 41 10.93 2.74 7.57
C PRO A 41 10.22 2.78 6.21
N PHE A 42 9.40 1.77 5.90
CA PHE A 42 8.62 1.73 4.67
C PHE A 42 7.60 2.88 4.61
N ALA A 43 6.86 3.09 5.70
CA ALA A 43 5.87 4.16 5.79
C ALA A 43 6.53 5.55 5.68
N ALA A 44 7.69 5.76 6.33
CA ALA A 44 8.45 7.00 6.23
C ALA A 44 8.93 7.28 4.79
N ALA A 45 9.47 6.27 4.11
CA ALA A 45 9.88 6.40 2.71
C ALA A 45 8.70 6.71 1.78
N LEU A 46 7.54 6.09 2.03
CA LEU A 46 6.31 6.37 1.30
C LEU A 46 5.84 7.82 1.52
N GLU A 47 5.87 8.29 2.77
CA GLU A 47 5.52 9.66 3.14
C GLU A 47 6.41 10.68 2.42
N GLU A 48 7.72 10.51 2.46
CA GLU A 48 8.67 11.43 1.79
C GLU A 48 8.40 11.55 0.29
N ILE A 49 8.16 10.42 -0.39
CA ILE A 49 7.87 10.41 -1.82
C ILE A 49 6.51 11.03 -2.13
N CYS A 50 5.49 10.72 -1.31
CA CYS A 50 4.17 11.33 -1.44
C CYS A 50 4.25 12.85 -1.29
N GLN A 51 4.92 13.33 -0.24
CA GLN A 51 5.11 14.76 0.00
C GLN A 51 5.85 15.44 -1.15
N ALA A 52 6.96 14.86 -1.62
CA ALA A 52 7.75 15.40 -2.73
C ALA A 52 6.97 15.48 -4.05
N ARG A 53 5.97 14.62 -4.25
CA ARG A 53 5.12 14.57 -5.44
C ARG A 53 3.78 15.30 -5.28
N GLY A 54 3.52 15.89 -4.11
CA GLY A 54 2.27 16.57 -3.79
C GLY A 54 1.09 15.62 -3.55
N TYR A 55 1.33 14.33 -3.32
CA TYR A 55 0.31 13.38 -2.91
C TYR A 55 -0.04 13.59 -1.44
N ARG A 56 -1.33 13.55 -1.10
CA ARG A 56 -1.79 13.52 0.29
C ARG A 56 -1.90 12.07 0.76
N LEU A 57 -1.08 11.69 1.73
CA LEU A 57 -1.23 10.44 2.46
C LEU A 57 -2.16 10.69 3.66
N ASN A 58 -3.32 10.04 3.70
CA ASN A 58 -4.28 10.19 4.79
C ASN A 58 -3.92 9.26 5.96
N ILE A 59 -3.21 9.79 6.96
CA ILE A 59 -2.99 9.17 8.27
C ILE A 59 -3.84 9.95 9.29
N HIS A 60 -4.70 9.28 10.07
CA HIS A 60 -5.60 9.94 11.03
C HIS A 60 -5.32 9.49 12.47
N GLY A 61 -4.80 10.40 13.30
CA GLY A 61 -4.43 10.11 14.68
C GLY A 61 -3.21 9.19 14.78
N GLU A 62 -3.19 8.26 15.74
CA GLU A 62 -2.10 7.27 15.92
C GLU A 62 -2.23 6.03 15.01
N LYS A 63 -3.19 6.02 14.08
CA LYS A 63 -3.49 4.84 13.25
C LYS A 63 -3.49 5.19 11.76
N SER A 64 -2.74 4.41 11.00
CA SER A 64 -2.83 4.37 9.54
C SER A 64 -3.62 3.12 9.14
N ASN A 65 -4.67 3.29 8.35
CA ASN A 65 -5.49 2.17 7.88
C ASN A 65 -4.94 1.70 6.53
N ILE A 66 -4.18 0.60 6.53
CA ILE A 66 -3.99 -0.22 5.33
C ILE A 66 -5.01 -1.35 5.44
N VAL A 67 -6.10 -1.23 4.68
CA VAL A 67 -7.18 -2.22 4.70
C VAL A 67 -6.92 -3.24 3.60
N PHE A 68 -6.60 -4.47 3.99
CA PHE A 68 -6.57 -5.61 3.08
C PHE A 68 -7.96 -6.24 3.03
N SER A 69 -8.56 -6.27 1.84
CA SER A 69 -9.82 -6.97 1.55
C SER A 69 -9.49 -8.31 0.90
N GLY A 70 -10.07 -9.39 1.42
CA GLY A 70 -9.79 -10.75 0.96
C GLY A 70 -10.40 -11.07 -0.42
N ASP A 71 -11.35 -10.26 -0.88
CA ASP A 71 -11.96 -10.34 -2.21
C ASP A 71 -12.36 -8.95 -2.76
N ASP A 72 -12.66 -8.92 -4.07
CA ASP A 72 -12.97 -7.69 -4.82
C ASP A 72 -14.29 -7.02 -4.37
N ALA A 73 -15.26 -7.79 -3.84
CA ALA A 73 -16.54 -7.25 -3.40
C ALA A 73 -16.38 -6.45 -2.11
N ASP A 74 -15.57 -6.95 -1.18
CA ASP A 74 -15.22 -6.23 0.05
C ASP A 74 -14.39 -4.97 -0.27
N ALA A 75 -13.47 -5.04 -1.23
CA ALA A 75 -12.70 -3.89 -1.69
C ALA A 75 -13.60 -2.77 -2.25
N GLU A 76 -14.57 -3.13 -3.10
CA GLU A 76 -15.53 -2.19 -3.68
C GLU A 76 -16.45 -1.57 -2.62
N ALA A 77 -16.87 -2.35 -1.63
CA ALA A 77 -17.69 -1.86 -0.52
C ALA A 77 -16.93 -0.82 0.33
N ILE A 78 -15.66 -1.10 0.67
CA ILE A 78 -14.81 -0.17 1.41
C ILE A 78 -14.59 1.12 0.59
N TYR A 79 -14.34 0.99 -0.72
CA TYR A 79 -14.19 2.14 -1.61
C TYR A 79 -15.43 3.04 -1.61
N LYS A 80 -16.62 2.46 -1.79
CA LYS A 80 -17.89 3.21 -1.76
C LYS A 80 -18.12 3.95 -0.45
N ILE A 81 -17.80 3.33 0.70
CA ILE A 81 -17.91 3.98 2.02
C ILE A 81 -17.04 5.24 2.08
N VAL A 82 -15.82 5.18 1.52
CA VAL A 82 -14.91 6.33 1.48
C VAL A 82 -15.43 7.42 0.56
N GLU A 83 -15.87 7.07 -0.65
CA GLU A 83 -16.45 8.03 -1.62
C GLU A 83 -17.69 8.72 -1.07
N ASP A 84 -18.63 7.97 -0.49
CA ASP A 84 -19.85 8.52 0.10
C ASP A 84 -19.53 9.50 1.24
N TYR A 85 -18.54 9.18 2.08
CA TYR A 85 -18.09 10.08 3.15
C TYR A 85 -17.48 11.38 2.61
N LEU A 86 -16.71 11.32 1.52
CA LEU A 86 -16.10 12.49 0.89
C LEU A 86 -17.15 13.35 0.18
N ALA A 87 -18.07 12.73 -0.56
CA ALA A 87 -19.14 13.41 -1.29
C ALA A 87 -20.12 14.13 -0.34
N ALA A 88 -20.46 13.52 0.80
CA ALA A 88 -21.27 14.16 1.83
C ALA A 88 -20.64 15.45 2.40
N LYS A 89 -19.31 15.58 2.31
CA LYS A 89 -18.57 16.75 2.78
C LYS A 89 -18.52 17.90 1.77
N GLU A 90 -18.71 17.61 0.48
CA GLU A 90 -18.73 18.62 -0.59
C GLU A 90 -20.11 19.28 -0.74
N GLY A 91 -21.18 18.64 -0.26
CA GLY A 91 -22.56 19.17 -0.33
C GLY A 91 -22.95 20.17 0.76
N ASP A 92 -22.06 20.45 1.73
CA ASP A 92 -22.30 21.31 2.90
C ASP A 92 -21.55 22.66 2.82
N GLY A 93 -21.10 23.04 1.61
CA GLY A 93 -20.36 24.28 1.30
C GLY A 93 -21.12 25.27 0.43
#